data_AF-A0A7X6R4J4-F1
#
_entry.id   AF-A0A7X6R4J4-F1
#
_cell.length_a   1.000
_cell.length_b   1.000
_cell.length_c   1.000
_cell.angle_alpha   90.00
_cell.angle_beta   90.00
_cell.angle_gamma   90.00
#
_symmetry.space_group_name_H-M   'P 1'
#
loop_
_entity.id
_entity.type
_entity.pdbx_description
1 polymer ?
#
loop_
_entity_poly.entity_id
_entity_poly.type
_entity_poly.pdbx_seq_one_letter_code
_entity_poly.pdbx_strand_id
1 'polypeptide(L)'
;MGIAALITWLLTAAGGFVLLGTWIAKGGTRQPATTHLPPPVVFGHFLLAVAGLVVWIAYLVADSDALAWTAFALLVPVALLGFTMLARWLPVYRDRTTTAQDPPAERHFPIAVVGGHGVFAVVTVVLVLLTALGVGGS
;
A
#
# COMPACT_ATOMS: atom_id res chain seq x y z
N MET A 1 -3.47 -17.84 11.81
CA MET A 1 -3.37 -16.34 11.73
C MET A 1 -3.79 -15.74 10.37
N GLY A 2 -4.13 -16.56 9.38
CA GLY A 2 -4.35 -16.09 8.00
C GLY A 2 -5.51 -15.10 7.80
N ILE A 3 -6.60 -15.26 8.55
CA ILE A 3 -7.77 -14.36 8.47
C ILE A 3 -7.45 -12.97 9.02
N ALA A 4 -6.64 -12.86 10.07
CA ALA A 4 -6.22 -11.57 10.60
C ALA A 4 -5.41 -10.79 9.55
N ALA A 5 -4.45 -11.47 8.89
CA ALA A 5 -3.70 -10.90 7.77
C ALA A 5 -4.63 -10.47 6.63
N LEU A 6 -5.64 -11.26 6.29
CA LEU A 6 -6.62 -10.91 5.26
C LEU A 6 -7.38 -9.63 5.62
N ILE A 7 -7.91 -9.54 6.85
CA ILE A 7 -8.64 -8.36 7.31
C ILE A 7 -7.74 -7.11 7.26
N THR A 8 -6.52 -7.18 7.78
CA THR A 8 -5.60 -6.04 7.78
C THR A 8 -5.18 -5.65 6.36
N TRP A 9 -5.00 -6.63 5.46
CA TRP A 9 -4.70 -6.37 4.06
C TRP A 9 -5.88 -5.67 3.37
N LEU A 10 -7.11 -6.11 3.61
CA LEU A 10 -8.32 -5.46 3.06
C LEU A 10 -8.47 -4.02 3.56
N LEU A 11 -8.21 -3.77 4.86
CA LEU A 11 -8.21 -2.41 5.41
C LEU A 11 -7.11 -1.54 4.79
N THR A 12 -5.91 -2.11 4.60
CA THR A 12 -4.79 -1.46 3.90
C THR A 12 -5.17 -1.11 2.46
N ALA A 13 -5.79 -2.06 1.74
CA ALA A 13 -6.24 -1.89 0.37
C ALA A 13 -7.29 -0.78 0.25
N ALA A 14 -8.29 -0.77 1.15
CA ALA A 14 -9.30 0.30 1.20
C ALA A 14 -8.65 1.69 1.38
N GLY A 15 -7.70 1.81 2.31
CA GLY A 15 -6.90 3.04 2.44
C GLY A 15 -6.13 3.39 1.16
N GLY A 16 -5.52 2.40 0.51
CA GLY A 16 -4.82 2.56 -0.77
C GLY A 16 -5.72 3.05 -1.90
N PHE A 17 -6.96 2.54 -2.00
CA PHE A 17 -7.96 3.00 -2.97
C PHE A 17 -8.35 4.47 -2.74
N VAL A 18 -8.54 4.88 -1.49
CA VAL A 18 -8.84 6.29 -1.15
C VAL A 18 -7.69 7.20 -1.57
N LEU A 19 -6.44 6.81 -1.30
CA LEU A 19 -5.26 7.58 -1.69
C LEU A 19 -5.11 7.64 -3.22
N LEU A 20 -5.25 6.50 -3.91
CA LEU A 20 -5.19 6.43 -5.36
C LEU A 20 -6.28 7.28 -6.02
N GLY A 21 -7.52 7.16 -5.55
CA GLY A 21 -8.65 7.95 -6.01
C GLY A 21 -8.43 9.45 -5.82
N THR A 22 -7.92 9.85 -4.64
CA THR A 22 -7.56 11.25 -4.36
C THR A 22 -6.48 11.74 -5.31
N TRP A 23 -5.43 10.95 -5.52
CA TRP A 23 -4.31 11.31 -6.39
C TRP A 23 -4.76 11.49 -7.86
N ILE A 24 -5.58 10.58 -8.39
CA ILE A 24 -6.14 10.68 -9.75
C ILE A 24 -7.10 11.88 -9.86
N ALA A 25 -7.99 12.07 -8.88
CA ALA A 25 -8.96 13.17 -8.87
C ALA A 25 -8.27 14.53 -8.83
N LYS A 26 -7.12 14.63 -8.16
CA LYS A 26 -6.30 15.84 -8.06
C LYS A 26 -5.24 15.97 -9.15
N GLY A 27 -5.28 15.12 -10.19
CA GLY A 27 -4.51 15.30 -11.41
C GLY A 27 -3.13 14.64 -11.44
N GLY A 28 -2.81 13.73 -10.50
CA GLY A 28 -1.50 13.08 -10.43
C GLY A 28 -1.07 12.33 -11.71
N THR A 29 -2.01 11.87 -12.52
CA THR A 29 -1.73 11.27 -13.84
C THR A 29 -1.68 12.28 -15.00
N ARG A 30 -2.36 13.43 -14.86
CA ARG A 30 -2.51 14.43 -15.93
C ARG A 30 -1.42 15.50 -15.89
N GLN A 31 -0.83 15.72 -14.72
CA GLN A 31 0.20 16.73 -14.48
C GLN A 31 1.44 16.08 -13.85
N PRO A 32 2.19 15.24 -14.59
CA PRO A 32 3.34 14.53 -14.04
C PRO A 32 4.47 15.47 -13.57
N ALA A 33 4.50 16.71 -14.05
CA ALA A 33 5.49 17.72 -13.64
C ALA A 33 5.25 18.28 -12.23
N THR A 34 4.04 18.16 -11.68
CA THR A 34 3.70 18.73 -10.36
C THR A 34 3.64 17.68 -9.26
N THR A 35 3.56 16.38 -9.59
CA THR A 35 3.57 15.30 -8.61
C THR A 35 4.98 14.76 -8.36
N HIS A 36 5.29 14.46 -7.10
CA HIS A 36 6.52 13.78 -6.70
C HIS A 36 6.38 12.25 -6.71
N LEU A 37 5.17 11.74 -6.99
CA LEU A 37 4.86 10.31 -7.06
C LEU A 37 4.82 9.85 -8.53
N PRO A 38 5.83 9.11 -9.01
CA PRO A 38 5.85 8.66 -10.40
C PRO A 38 4.67 7.70 -10.66
N PRO A 39 3.85 7.93 -11.71
CA PRO A 39 2.73 7.06 -12.03
C PRO A 39 3.09 5.56 -12.12
N PRO A 40 4.21 5.15 -12.73
CA PRO A 40 4.59 3.73 -12.76
C PRO A 40 4.81 3.11 -11.38
N VAL A 41 5.30 3.91 -10.41
CA VAL A 41 5.51 3.45 -9.03
C VAL A 41 4.18 3.27 -8.31
N VAL A 42 3.26 4.23 -8.45
CA VAL A 42 1.92 4.19 -7.84
C VAL A 42 1.12 3.00 -8.36
N PHE A 43 1.03 2.85 -9.68
CA PHE A 43 0.30 1.75 -10.30
C PHE A 43 1.00 0.41 -10.06
N GLY A 44 2.34 0.36 -10.11
CA GLY A 44 3.10 -0.85 -9.81
C GLY A 44 2.87 -1.34 -8.38
N HIS A 45 2.93 -0.44 -7.39
CA HIS A 45 2.60 -0.76 -6.00
C HIS A 45 1.17 -1.30 -5.86
N PHE A 46 0.20 -0.60 -6.44
CA PHE A 46 -1.20 -0.98 -6.34
C PHE A 46 -1.48 -2.34 -6.99
N LEU A 47 -0.98 -2.59 -8.20
CA LEU A 47 -1.17 -3.86 -8.90
C LEU A 47 -0.46 -5.01 -8.20
N LEU A 48 0.76 -4.82 -7.70
CA LEU A 48 1.46 -5.83 -6.90
C LEU A 48 0.72 -6.13 -5.59
N ALA A 49 0.14 -5.12 -4.94
CA ALA A 49 -0.65 -5.31 -3.72
C ALA A 49 -1.92 -6.13 -3.98
N VAL A 50 -2.61 -5.88 -5.09
CA VAL A 50 -3.79 -6.66 -5.51
C VAL A 50 -3.37 -8.09 -5.89
N ALA A 51 -2.30 -8.26 -6.65
CA ALA A 51 -1.79 -9.59 -7.02
C ALA A 51 -1.41 -10.41 -5.77
N GLY A 52 -0.68 -9.80 -4.84
CA GLY A 52 -0.35 -10.43 -3.56
C GLY A 52 -1.59 -10.83 -2.77
N LEU A 53 -2.62 -9.97 -2.72
CA LEU A 53 -3.87 -10.27 -2.02
C LEU A 53 -4.60 -11.46 -2.65
N VAL A 54 -4.62 -11.55 -3.98
CA VAL A 54 -5.19 -12.70 -4.70
C VAL A 54 -4.43 -13.99 -4.36
N VAL A 55 -3.10 -13.94 -4.38
CA VAL A 55 -2.26 -15.09 -3.98
C VAL A 55 -2.52 -15.50 -2.53
N TRP A 56 -2.69 -14.52 -1.63
CA TRP A 56 -3.03 -14.78 -0.23
C TRP A 56 -4.40 -15.45 -0.06
N ILE A 57 -5.42 -14.97 -0.78
CA ILE A 57 -6.75 -15.60 -0.77
C ILE A 57 -6.66 -17.03 -1.31
N ALA A 58 -5.89 -17.26 -2.38
CA ALA A 58 -5.66 -18.60 -2.91
C ALA A 58 -4.95 -19.50 -1.88
N TYR A 59 -3.97 -18.97 -1.13
CA TYR A 59 -3.35 -19.68 -0.01
C TYR A 59 -4.41 -20.11 1.03
N LEU A 60 -5.31 -19.22 1.45
CA LEU A 60 -6.34 -19.56 2.44
C LEU A 60 -7.31 -20.66 1.99
N VAL A 61 -7.45 -20.88 0.68
CA VAL A 61 -8.30 -21.94 0.12
C VAL A 61 -7.53 -23.24 -0.10
N ALA A 62 -6.28 -23.14 -0.58
CA ALA A 62 -5.47 -24.30 -0.97
C ALA A 62 -4.53 -24.82 0.13
N ASP A 63 -4.34 -24.04 1.21
CA ASP A 63 -3.45 -24.31 2.34
C ASP A 63 -2.03 -24.72 1.91
N SER A 64 -1.48 -24.00 0.92
CA SER A 64 -0.16 -24.28 0.35
C SER A 64 0.91 -23.33 0.88
N ASP A 65 1.91 -23.89 1.56
CA ASP A 65 3.09 -23.13 2.04
C ASP A 65 3.77 -22.33 0.93
N ALA A 66 3.83 -22.90 -0.28
CA ALA A 66 4.41 -22.22 -1.44
C ALA A 66 3.64 -20.93 -1.79
N LEU A 67 2.31 -20.92 -1.66
CA LEU A 67 1.49 -19.72 -1.88
C LEU A 67 1.68 -18.70 -0.76
N ALA A 68 1.79 -19.13 0.50
CA ALA A 68 2.08 -18.24 1.62
C ALA A 68 3.43 -17.51 1.43
N TRP A 69 4.49 -18.26 1.10
CA TRP A 69 5.80 -17.69 0.80
C TRP A 69 5.79 -16.79 -0.45
N THR A 70 5.01 -17.15 -1.48
CA THR A 70 4.86 -16.32 -2.67
C THR A 70 4.17 -14.99 -2.35
N ALA A 71 3.07 -15.01 -1.57
CA ALA A 71 2.39 -13.80 -1.12
C ALA A 71 3.32 -12.91 -0.28
N PHE A 72 4.11 -13.50 0.62
CA PHE A 72 5.11 -12.77 1.39
C PHE A 72 6.18 -12.13 0.49
N ALA A 73 6.73 -12.90 -0.46
CA ALA A 73 7.72 -12.41 -1.41
C ALA A 73 7.19 -11.26 -2.27
N LEU A 74 5.90 -11.28 -2.64
CA LEU A 74 5.22 -10.17 -3.33
C LEU A 74 4.99 -8.96 -2.41
N LEU A 75 4.74 -9.17 -1.12
CA LEU A 75 4.56 -8.08 -0.16
C LEU A 75 5.85 -7.28 0.07
N VAL A 76 7.03 -7.89 -0.07
CA VAL A 76 8.32 -7.19 0.07
C VAL A 76 8.45 -6.01 -0.90
N PRO A 77 8.37 -6.17 -2.24
CA PRO A 77 8.42 -5.05 -3.16
C PRO A 77 7.23 -4.10 -2.97
N VAL A 78 6.03 -4.58 -2.62
CA VAL A 78 4.88 -3.72 -2.29
C VAL A 78 5.24 -2.77 -1.14
N ALA A 79 5.81 -3.28 -0.05
CA ALA A 79 6.21 -2.50 1.10
C ALA A 79 7.33 -1.51 0.75
N LEU A 80 8.36 -1.94 0.02
CA LEU A 80 9.44 -1.06 -0.45
C LEU A 80 8.91 0.10 -1.29
N LEU A 81 8.04 -0.18 -2.26
CA LEU A 81 7.39 0.85 -3.07
C LEU A 81 6.51 1.77 -2.20
N GLY A 82 5.76 1.22 -1.23
CA GLY A 82 4.98 1.99 -0.27
C GLY A 82 5.84 2.98 0.54
N PHE A 83 6.97 2.52 1.09
CA PHE A 83 7.91 3.36 1.84
C PHE A 83 8.58 4.42 0.96
N THR A 84 8.94 4.09 -0.28
CA THR A 84 9.49 5.11 -1.20
C THR A 84 8.47 6.21 -1.52
N MET A 85 7.20 5.87 -1.71
CA MET A 85 6.14 6.86 -1.88
C MET A 85 5.92 7.69 -0.61
N LEU A 86 5.94 7.08 0.57
CA LEU A 86 5.84 7.79 1.85
C LEU A 86 7.00 8.78 2.04
N ALA A 87 8.22 8.36 1.71
CA ALA A 87 9.41 9.21 1.78
C ALA A 87 9.33 10.41 0.83
N ARG A 88 8.77 10.22 -0.37
CA ARG A 88 8.52 11.29 -1.36
C ARG A 88 7.38 12.21 -0.96
N TRP A 89 6.39 11.71 -0.23
CA TRP A 89 5.25 12.49 0.27
C TRP A 89 5.60 13.37 1.48
N LEU A 90 6.53 12.94 2.33
CA LEU A 90 6.84 13.61 3.60
C LEU A 90 7.27 15.09 3.45
N PRO A 91 8.11 15.48 2.46
CA PRO A 91 8.38 16.90 2.19
C PRO A 91 7.12 17.68 1.80
N VAL A 92 6.24 17.11 0.95
CA VAL A 92 4.98 17.76 0.54
C VAL A 92 4.06 18.01 1.73
N TYR A 93 4.01 17.06 2.66
CA TYR A 93 3.25 17.20 3.90
C TYR A 93 3.82 18.33 4.78
N ARG A 94 5.15 18.42 4.92
CA ARG A 94 5.80 19.47 5.71
C ARG A 94 5.56 20.86 5.12
N ASP A 95 5.53 20.96 3.80
CA ASP A 95 5.32 22.23 3.08
C ASP A 95 3.84 22.57 2.86
N ARG A 96 2.89 21.84 3.49
CA ARG A 96 1.44 22.04 3.26
C ARG A 96 0.93 23.43 3.62
N THR A 97 1.66 24.17 4.45
CA THR A 97 1.33 25.54 4.88
C THR A 97 1.74 26.60 3.87
N THR A 98 2.53 26.24 2.85
CA THR A 98 2.93 27.16 1.77
C THR A 98 1.80 27.31 0.75
N THR A 99 1.43 28.55 0.45
CA THR A 99 0.48 28.86 -0.62
C THR A 99 1.14 28.63 -1.98
N ALA A 100 0.75 27.55 -2.65
CA ALA A 100 1.12 27.27 -4.04
C ALA A 100 -0.12 27.42 -4.92
N GLN A 101 0.01 28.04 -6.10
CA GLN A 101 -1.10 28.18 -7.06
C GLN A 101 -1.58 26.83 -7.59
N ASP A 102 -0.65 25.88 -7.82
CA ASP A 102 -0.94 24.50 -8.20
C ASP A 102 -0.23 23.51 -7.26
N PRO A 103 -0.85 23.13 -6.13
CA PRO A 103 -0.26 22.16 -5.21
C PRO A 103 -0.21 20.76 -5.83
N PRO A 104 0.85 19.96 -5.54
CA PRO A 104 0.92 18.55 -5.94
C PRO A 104 -0.32 17.76 -5.52
N ALA A 105 -0.76 16.80 -6.33
CA ALA A 105 -1.95 16.00 -6.09
C ALA A 105 -1.94 15.34 -4.69
N GLU A 106 -0.79 14.77 -4.32
CA GLU A 106 -0.56 14.08 -3.05
C GLU A 106 -0.60 14.99 -1.81
N ARG A 107 -0.58 16.32 -1.97
CA ARG A 107 -0.80 17.27 -0.84
C ARG A 107 -2.19 17.12 -0.24
N HIS A 108 -3.15 16.61 -1.01
CA HIS A 108 -4.54 16.43 -0.60
C HIS A 108 -4.80 15.10 0.11
N PHE A 109 -3.77 14.28 0.33
CA PHE A 109 -3.94 13.02 1.04
C PHE A 109 -4.41 13.24 2.49
N PRO A 110 -5.49 12.57 2.92
CA PRO A 110 -5.90 12.61 4.31
C PRO A 110 -4.84 11.93 5.18
N ILE A 111 -4.24 12.67 6.12
CA ILE A 111 -3.11 12.18 6.94
C ILE A 111 -3.49 10.92 7.72
N ALA A 112 -4.72 10.88 8.25
CA ALA A 112 -5.23 9.71 8.97
C ALA A 112 -5.26 8.46 8.08
N VAL A 113 -5.58 8.63 6.79
CA VAL A 113 -5.60 7.52 5.82
C VAL A 113 -4.18 7.10 5.46
N VAL A 114 -3.25 8.04 5.28
CA VAL A 114 -1.82 7.72 5.04
C VAL A 114 -1.24 6.93 6.22
N GLY A 115 -1.45 7.42 7.45
CA GLY A 115 -0.99 6.76 8.67
C GLY A 115 -1.63 5.39 8.86
N GLY A 116 -2.96 5.30 8.73
CA GLY A 116 -3.69 4.05 8.84
C GLY A 116 -3.25 3.01 7.81
N HIS A 117 -3.12 3.42 6.54
CA HIS A 117 -2.61 2.56 5.47
C HIS A 117 -1.21 2.03 5.80
N GLY A 118 -0.28 2.90 6.23
CA GLY A 118 1.08 2.49 6.59
C GLY A 118 1.12 1.52 7.78
N VAL A 119 0.36 1.79 8.85
CA VAL A 119 0.29 0.91 10.03
C VAL A 119 -0.29 -0.45 9.67
N PHE A 120 -1.43 -0.50 8.97
CA PHE A 120 -2.03 -1.77 8.55
C PHE A 120 -1.15 -2.52 7.55
N ALA A 121 -0.39 -1.83 6.71
CA ALA A 121 0.58 -2.47 5.81
C ALA A 121 1.69 -3.19 6.60
N VAL A 122 2.28 -2.53 7.60
CA VAL A 122 3.30 -3.15 8.46
C VAL A 122 2.74 -4.35 9.21
N VAL A 123 1.54 -4.21 9.79
CA VAL A 123 0.85 -5.32 10.48
C VAL A 123 0.61 -6.48 9.51
N THR A 124 0.16 -6.21 8.29
CA THR A 124 -0.08 -7.24 7.27
C THR A 124 1.21 -7.99 6.93
N VAL A 125 2.33 -7.29 6.73
CA VAL A 125 3.63 -7.93 6.47
C VAL A 125 4.02 -8.86 7.62
N VAL A 126 3.87 -8.41 8.86
CA VAL A 126 4.19 -9.22 10.05
C VAL A 126 3.28 -10.45 10.13
N LEU A 127 1.96 -10.28 9.98
CA LEU A 127 1.01 -11.40 10.07
C LEU A 127 1.22 -12.43 8.96
N VAL A 128 1.49 -11.98 7.73
CA VAL A 128 1.79 -12.86 6.59
C VAL A 128 3.10 -13.61 6.82
N LEU A 129 4.16 -12.94 7.29
CA LEU A 129 5.42 -13.59 7.64
C LEU A 129 5.24 -14.65 8.72
N LEU A 130 4.57 -14.31 9.81
CA LEU A 130 4.33 -15.24 10.92
C LEU A 130 3.52 -16.46 10.45
N THR A 131 2.53 -16.25 9.59
CA THR A 131 1.75 -17.35 9.00
C THR A 131 2.62 -18.22 8.09
N ALA A 132 3.46 -17.63 7.23
CA ALA A 132 4.39 -18.37 6.37
C ALA A 132 5.47 -19.16 7.15
N LEU A 133 5.77 -18.73 8.37
CA LEU A 133 6.64 -19.44 9.32
C LEU A 133 5.90 -20.53 10.13
N GLY A 134 4.61 -20.75 9.88
CA GLY A 134 3.78 -21.74 10.58
C GLY A 134 3.32 -21.30 11.98
N VAL A 135 3.45 -20.02 12.32
CA VAL A 135 3.05 -19.50 13.63
C VAL A 135 1.53 -19.29 13.67
N GLY A 136 0.87 -19.91 14.65
CA GLY A 136 -0.52 -19.62 14.99
C GLY A 136 -1.59 -20.37 14.19
N GLY A 137 -1.25 -21.56 13.65
CA GLY A 137 -2.18 -22.53 13.04
C GLY A 137 -2.86 -22.06 11.76
N SER A 138 -3.17 -23.01 10.87
CA SER A 138 -3.97 -22.79 9.66
C SER A 138 -5.35 -22.22 9.99
#